data_AF-A0ABD2MTG4-F1
#
_entry.id   AF-A0ABD2MTG4-F1
#
_cell.length_a   1.000
_cell.length_b   1.000
_cell.length_c   1.000
_cell.angle_alpha   90.00
_cell.angle_beta   90.00
_cell.angle_gamma   90.00
#
_symmetry.space_group_name_H-M   'P 1'
#
loop_
_entity.id
_entity.type
_entity.pdbx_description
1 polymer ?
#
loop_
_entity_poly.entity_id
_entity_poly.type
_entity_poly.pdbx_seq_one_letter_code
_entity_poly.pdbx_strand_id
1 'polypeptide(L)'
;EQEKTKEMAYLFYLFLYRNTRNLILKKCKEAGVLKMENCGYSRKNIVYFNEDLTRARQELFTQARKIKMERGYKFAWVKNGQIYIRKTEDGQAFLEKLDHLFN
;
A
#
# COMPACT_ATOMS: atom_id res chain seq x y z
N GLU A 1 1.96 -25.05 -21.86
CA GLU A 1 2.71 -23.81 -21.68
C GLU A 1 2.82 -23.57 -20.18
N GLN A 2 3.99 -23.79 -19.57
CA GLN A 2 4.14 -23.64 -18.12
C GLN A 2 4.24 -22.15 -17.80
N GLU A 3 3.23 -21.63 -17.11
CA GLU A 3 3.19 -20.27 -16.59
C GLU A 3 4.30 -20.14 -15.53
N LYS A 4 5.47 -19.61 -15.94
CA LYS A 4 6.58 -19.34 -15.02
C LYS A 4 6.08 -18.37 -13.95
N THR A 5 5.84 -18.88 -12.76
CA THR A 5 5.53 -18.06 -11.59
C THR A 5 6.69 -17.08 -11.39
N LYS A 6 6.39 -15.78 -11.51
CA LYS A 6 7.39 -14.73 -11.41
C LYS A 6 7.89 -14.68 -9.98
N GLU A 7 9.08 -15.21 -9.73
CA GLU A 7 9.71 -15.20 -8.42
C GLU A 7 9.94 -13.74 -7.98
N MET A 8 9.28 -13.34 -6.89
CA MET A 8 9.40 -12.01 -6.32
C MET A 8 10.37 -12.08 -5.13
N ALA A 9 11.48 -11.35 -5.24
CA ALA A 9 12.37 -11.13 -4.11
C ALA A 9 11.83 -9.98 -3.24
N TYR A 10 11.69 -10.22 -1.94
CA TYR A 10 11.25 -9.22 -0.97
C TYR A 10 12.44 -8.77 -0.12
N LEU A 11 12.60 -7.45 0.02
CA LEU A 11 13.55 -6.83 0.94
C LEU A 11 12.77 -6.03 1.98
N PHE A 12 12.95 -6.37 3.25
CA PHE A 12 12.41 -5.61 4.36
C PHE A 12 13.48 -4.65 4.87
N TYR A 13 13.13 -3.36 4.95
CA TYR A 13 14.03 -2.32 5.44
C TYR A 13 13.39 -1.55 6.59
N LEU A 14 14.10 -1.47 7.70
CA LEU A 14 13.68 -0.71 8.87
C LEU A 14 14.24 0.71 8.81
N PHE A 15 13.35 1.69 8.95
CA PHE A 15 13.73 3.09 9.04
C PHE A 15 13.81 3.51 10.50
N LEU A 16 14.89 4.20 10.88
CA LEU A 16 15.03 4.78 12.21
C LEU A 16 13.92 5.80 12.51
N TYR A 17 13.55 6.61 11.51
CA TYR A 17 12.51 7.63 11.64
C TYR A 17 11.35 7.37 10.69
N ARG A 18 10.12 7.40 11.23
CA ARG A 18 8.88 7.25 10.45
C ARG A 18 8.75 8.31 9.36
N ASN A 19 9.22 9.54 9.62
CA ASN A 19 9.15 10.64 8.65
C ASN A 19 9.99 10.36 7.41
N THR A 20 11.18 9.77 7.56
CA THR A 20 12.05 9.39 6.45
C THR A 20 11.39 8.34 5.57
N ARG A 21 10.85 7.27 6.17
CA ARG A 21 10.06 6.26 5.45
C ARG A 21 8.91 6.90 4.67
N ASN A 22 8.10 7.74 5.33
CA ASN A 22 6.93 8.37 4.73
C ASN A 22 7.33 9.29 3.55
N LEU A 23 8.44 10.02 3.69
CA LEU A 23 8.97 10.87 2.62
C LEU A 23 9.40 10.04 1.40
N ILE A 24 10.12 8.94 1.63
CA ILE A 24 10.56 8.03 0.56
C ILE A 24 9.36 7.44 -0.17
N LEU A 25 8.38 6.91 0.55
CA LEU A 25 7.17 6.34 -0.06
C LEU A 25 6.39 7.38 -0.88
N LYS A 26 6.29 8.61 -0.36
CA LYS A 26 5.68 9.73 -1.11
C LYS A 26 6.44 9.99 -2.41
N LYS A 27 7.77 10.05 -2.36
CA LYS A 27 8.62 10.28 -3.54
C LYS A 27 8.55 9.13 -4.54
N CYS A 28 8.53 7.88 -4.09
CA CYS A 28 8.33 6.70 -4.94
C CYS A 28 6.98 6.77 -5.68
N LYS A 29 5.92 7.18 -4.98
CA LYS A 29 4.59 7.35 -5.60
C LYS A 29 4.56 8.48 -6.63
N GLU A 30 5.22 9.60 -6.34
CA GLU A 30 5.37 10.74 -7.26
C GLU A 30 6.19 10.37 -8.51
N ALA A 31 7.20 9.51 -8.36
CA ALA A 31 8.05 9.04 -9.47
C ALA A 31 7.35 8.06 -10.42
N GLY A 32 6.25 7.42 -9.99
CA GLY A 32 5.51 6.47 -10.80
C GLY A 32 6.19 5.10 -10.90
N VAL A 33 6.41 4.61 -12.12
CA VAL A 33 6.99 3.27 -12.34
C VAL A 33 8.50 3.32 -12.10
N LEU A 34 8.93 2.74 -10.98
CA LEU A 34 10.34 2.57 -10.66
C LEU A 34 10.86 1.29 -11.29
N LYS A 35 11.97 1.39 -12.01
CA LYS A 35 12.64 0.23 -12.60
C LYS A 35 14.04 0.10 -12.02
N MET A 36 14.56 -1.12 -12.05
CA MET A 36 15.91 -1.44 -11.60
C MET A 36 17.00 -0.63 -12.36
N GLU A 37 16.74 -0.25 -13.62
CA GLU A 37 17.62 0.63 -14.41
C GLU A 37 17.80 2.02 -13.79
N ASN A 38 16.77 2.57 -13.15
CA ASN A 38 16.85 3.85 -12.42
C ASN A 38 17.80 3.78 -11.21
N CYS A 39 18.12 2.57 -10.75
CA CYS A 39 19.02 2.31 -9.64
C CYS A 39 20.40 1.79 -10.11
N GLY A 40 20.70 1.85 -11.41
CA GLY A 40 21.99 1.44 -11.97
C GLY A 40 22.14 -0.07 -12.22
N TYR A 41 21.04 -0.84 -12.17
CA TYR A 41 21.06 -2.27 -12.48
C TYR A 41 20.67 -2.53 -13.93
N SER A 42 21.31 -3.53 -14.56
CA SER A 42 21.05 -3.91 -15.97
C SER A 42 19.70 -4.58 -16.21
N ARG A 43 19.02 -5.07 -15.14
CA ARG A 43 17.72 -5.72 -15.25
C ARG A 43 16.60 -4.69 -15.43
N LYS A 44 15.57 -5.03 -16.20
CA LYS A 44 14.40 -4.17 -16.47
C LYS A 44 13.21 -4.45 -15.54
N ASN A 45 13.46 -5.04 -14.37
CA ASN A 45 12.39 -5.38 -13.44
C ASN A 45 11.80 -4.11 -12.82
N ILE A 46 10.47 -4.11 -12.60
CA ILE A 46 9.78 -3.05 -11.86
C ILE A 46 10.03 -3.28 -10.37
N VAL A 47 10.29 -2.20 -9.65
CA VAL A 47 10.49 -2.18 -8.20
C VAL A 47 9.25 -1.59 -7.53
N TYR A 48 8.73 -2.31 -6.54
CA TYR A 48 7.57 -1.89 -5.77
C TYR A 48 7.99 -1.51 -4.35
N PHE A 49 7.54 -0.34 -3.89
CA PHE A 49 7.73 0.12 -2.52
C PHE A 49 6.38 0.10 -1.82
N ASN A 50 6.27 -0.71 -0.77
CA ASN A 50 5.06 -0.85 0.03
C ASN A 50 5.39 -0.63 1.50
N GLU A 51 4.37 -0.27 2.27
CA GLU A 51 4.46 -0.24 3.73
C GLU A 51 4.27 -1.64 4.27
N ASP A 52 5.19 -2.07 5.13
CA ASP A 52 4.98 -3.27 5.94
C ASP A 52 4.10 -2.92 7.15
N LEU A 53 2.97 -3.59 7.25
CA LEU A 53 1.97 -3.38 8.29
C LEU A 53 2.10 -4.45 9.36
N THR A 54 1.86 -4.08 10.61
CA THR A 54 1.70 -5.08 11.68
C THR A 54 0.52 -6.00 11.37
N ARG A 55 0.55 -7.24 11.88
CA ARG A 55 -0.53 -8.22 11.67
C ARG A 55 -1.92 -7.65 11.95
N ALA A 56 -2.11 -7.00 13.09
CA ALA A 56 -3.39 -6.36 13.43
C ALA A 56 -3.85 -5.33 12.39
N ARG A 57 -2.91 -4.58 11.79
CA ARG A 57 -3.22 -3.63 10.71
C ARG A 57 -3.49 -4.32 9.37
N GLN A 58 -2.83 -5.43 9.08
CA GLN A 58 -3.13 -6.23 7.89
C GLN A 58 -4.55 -6.82 7.96
N GLU A 59 -4.93 -7.33 9.14
CA GLU A 59 -6.29 -7.81 9.42
C GLU A 59 -7.30 -6.68 9.26
N LEU A 60 -7.03 -5.52 9.85
CA LEU A 60 -7.87 -4.33 9.71
C LEU A 60 -8.00 -3.89 8.24
N PHE A 61 -6.92 -3.90 7.47
CA PHE A 61 -6.96 -3.53 6.05
C PHE A 61 -7.74 -4.55 5.21
N THR A 62 -7.68 -5.82 5.59
CA THR A 62 -8.48 -6.89 4.98
C THR A 62 -9.96 -6.64 5.22
N GLN A 63 -10.34 -6.29 6.46
CA GLN A 63 -11.71 -5.92 6.78
C GLN A 63 -12.17 -4.65 6.05
N ALA A 64 -11.31 -3.63 5.94
CA ALA A 64 -11.58 -2.42 5.17
C ALA A 64 -11.93 -2.74 3.70
N ARG A 65 -11.19 -3.69 3.10
CA ARG A 65 -11.45 -4.16 1.73
C ARG A 65 -12.78 -4.93 1.60
N LYS A 66 -13.18 -5.69 2.63
CA LYS A 66 -14.50 -6.33 2.66
C LYS A 66 -15.62 -5.30 2.70
N ILE A 67 -15.55 -4.34 3.62
CA ILE A 67 -16.51 -3.22 3.72
C ILE A 67 -16.57 -2.44 2.41
N LYS A 68 -15.42 -2.23 1.76
CA LYS A 68 -15.37 -1.59 0.45
C LYS A 68 -16.28 -2.30 -0.55
N MET A 69 -16.21 -3.63 -0.62
CA MET A 69 -17.03 -4.42 -1.53
C MET A 69 -18.51 -4.44 -1.10
N GLU A 70 -18.78 -4.69 0.17
CA GLU A 70 -20.14 -4.85 0.70
C GLU A 70 -20.96 -3.56 0.68
N ARG A 71 -20.32 -2.42 0.98
CA ARG A 71 -20.99 -1.11 1.10
C ARG A 71 -20.77 -0.20 -0.10
N GLY A 72 -20.14 -0.70 -1.17
CA GLY A 72 -19.93 0.03 -2.41
C GLY A 72 -18.98 1.22 -2.30
N TYR A 73 -17.93 1.13 -1.47
CA TYR A 73 -16.86 2.14 -1.50
C TYR A 73 -15.96 1.92 -2.71
N LYS A 74 -15.49 3.00 -3.32
CA LYS A 74 -14.63 2.90 -4.51
C LYS A 74 -13.17 2.62 -4.17
N PHE A 75 -12.66 3.12 -3.05
CA PHE A 75 -11.24 3.04 -2.71
C PHE A 75 -11.00 2.57 -1.27
N ALA A 76 -9.97 1.74 -1.10
CA ALA A 76 -9.38 1.40 0.20
C ALA A 76 -7.85 1.31 0.04
N TRP A 77 -7.10 2.07 0.83
CA TRP A 77 -5.63 2.14 0.71
C TRP A 77 -4.95 2.42 2.05
N VAL A 78 -3.64 2.24 2.06
CA VAL A 78 -2.76 2.50 3.20
C VAL A 78 -1.90 3.73 2.88
N LYS A 79 -1.70 4.60 3.87
CA LYS A 79 -0.74 5.70 3.81
C LYS A 79 -0.23 6.02 5.20
N ASN A 80 1.10 6.01 5.38
CA ASN A 80 1.77 6.30 6.65
C ASN A 80 1.30 5.41 7.82
N GLY A 81 0.99 4.15 7.54
CA GLY A 81 0.47 3.16 8.49
C GLY A 81 -1.00 3.36 8.84
N GLN A 82 -1.68 4.33 8.23
CA GLN A 82 -3.11 4.56 8.41
C GLN A 82 -3.87 3.93 7.25
N ILE A 83 -5.05 3.39 7.53
CA ILE A 83 -5.94 2.80 6.54
C ILE A 83 -7.04 3.81 6.25
N TYR A 84 -7.30 4.01 4.96
CA TYR A 84 -8.29 4.94 4.46
C TYR A 84 -9.29 4.21 3.58
N ILE A 85 -10.55 4.63 3.67
CA ILE A 85 -11.61 4.21 2.77
C ILE A 85 -12.31 5.45 2.20
N ARG A 86 -12.75 5.39 0.94
CA ARG A 86 -13.44 6.51 0.28
C ARG A 86 -14.52 6.01 -0.66
N LYS A 87 -15.71 6.60 -0.53
CA LYS A 87 -16.91 6.13 -1.24
C LYS A 87 -16.90 6.52 -2.71
N THR A 88 -16.61 7.78 -3.01
CA THR A 88 -16.58 8.35 -4.37
C THR A 88 -15.19 8.93 -4.71
N GLU A 89 -14.98 9.47 -5.91
CA GLU A 89 -13.70 10.12 -6.26
C GLU A 89 -13.51 11.45 -5.55
N ASP A 90 -14.58 12.23 -5.44
CA ASP A 90 -14.57 13.57 -4.83
C ASP A 90 -14.97 13.57 -3.35
N GLY A 91 -15.40 12.41 -2.83
CA GLY A 91 -15.81 12.27 -1.44
C GLY A 91 -14.64 12.37 -0.46
N GLN A 92 -14.95 12.74 0.78
CA GLN A 92 -13.98 12.72 1.86
C GLN A 92 -13.44 11.30 2.08
N ALA A 93 -12.12 11.18 2.20
CA ALA A 93 -11.49 9.94 2.65
C ALA A 93 -11.68 9.82 4.17
N PHE A 94 -12.30 8.73 4.61
CA PHE A 94 -12.43 8.43 6.02
C PHE A 94 -11.17 7.70 6.48
N LEU A 95 -10.48 8.31 7.44
CA LEU A 95 -9.37 7.72 8.18
C LEU A 95 -9.99 6.95 9.34
N GLU A 96 -9.83 5.65 9.39
CA GLU A 96 -10.58 4.89 10.37
C GLU A 96 -9.71 4.17 11.40
N LYS A 97 -9.95 4.55 12.66
CA LYS A 97 -10.35 3.57 13.66
C LYS A 97 -11.71 3.03 13.23
N LEU A 98 -11.62 1.91 12.54
CA LEU A 98 -12.66 1.23 11.78
C LEU A 98 -13.77 0.69 12.71
N ASP A 99 -13.55 0.77 14.03
CA ASP A 99 -14.39 0.39 15.16
C ASP A 99 -15.88 0.76 15.05
N HIS A 100 -16.23 1.90 14.45
CA HIS A 100 -17.63 2.34 14.35
C HIS A 100 -18.37 1.82 13.12
N LEU A 101 -17.68 1.18 12.17
CA LEU A 101 -18.30 0.52 11.02
C LEU A 101 -18.57 -0.98 11.25
N PHE A 102 -18.04 -1.57 12.33
CA PHE A 102 -18.27 -2.98 12.70
C PHE A 102 -19.39 -3.19 13.72
N ASN A 103 -20.09 -2.12 14.12
CA ASN A 103 -21.33 -2.21 14.89
C ASN A 103 -22.53 -2.46 13.98
#